data_AF-A0A2Z2M9I0-F1
#
_entry.id   AF-A0A2Z2M9I0-F1
#
_cell.length_a   1.000
_cell.length_b   1.000
_cell.length_c   1.000
_cell.angle_alpha   90.00
_cell.angle_beta   90.00
_cell.angle_gamma   90.00
#
_symmetry.space_group_name_H-M   'P 1'
#
loop_
_entity.id
_entity.type
_entity.pdbx_description
1 polymer ?
#
loop_
_entity_poly.entity_id
_entity_poly.type
_entity_poly.pdbx_seq_one_letter_code
_entity_poly.pdbx_strand_id
1 'polypeptide(L)'
;MAKTTFEEEIYLRTLTGRLVGKALADLGLNKVAVVASRNVICSSIATATEATFITLSGGVTYHFLAEEGKEADVAKRVKEFAPQVTVLQFGGETPIEETKKVFVETLRQFAEQDVPGAFVVHVRIFAAGGLSEALKDEKIREYLDKKDLFVYTVGFDEGKVYVNKIILDGEEVKLEKIAEYQVTLEHADLLNRSLKDRSVTFA
;
A
#
# COMPACT_ATOMS: atom_id res chain seq x y z
N MET A 1 -22.10 4.25 15.97
CA MET A 1 -21.44 2.92 16.13
C MET A 1 -20.19 3.14 16.97
N ALA A 2 -19.77 2.17 17.78
CA ALA A 2 -18.56 2.31 18.58
C ALA A 2 -17.30 2.25 17.69
N LYS A 3 -16.36 3.17 17.92
CA LYS A 3 -15.04 3.19 17.29
C LYS A 3 -14.31 1.88 17.59
N THR A 4 -13.52 1.39 16.65
CA THR A 4 -12.68 0.20 16.83
C THR A 4 -11.67 0.37 17.96
N THR A 5 -11.46 -0.69 18.73
CA THR A 5 -10.36 -0.83 19.70
C THR A 5 -9.03 -1.02 18.97
N PHE A 6 -7.90 -0.88 19.68
CA PHE A 6 -6.59 -1.03 19.03
C PHE A 6 -6.34 -2.47 18.59
N GLU A 7 -6.81 -3.45 19.35
CA GLU A 7 -6.75 -4.88 19.03
C GLU A 7 -7.57 -5.20 17.78
N GLU A 8 -8.78 -4.64 17.67
CA GLU A 8 -9.61 -4.72 16.45
C GLU A 8 -8.91 -4.04 15.27
N GLU A 9 -8.18 -2.95 15.50
CA GLU A 9 -7.42 -2.30 14.45
C GLU A 9 -6.25 -3.18 13.95
N ILE A 10 -5.54 -3.87 14.84
CA ILE A 10 -4.51 -4.85 14.46
C ILE A 10 -5.16 -6.01 13.68
N TYR A 11 -6.26 -6.55 14.18
CA TYR A 11 -6.93 -7.68 13.54
C TYR A 11 -7.48 -7.32 12.15
N LEU A 12 -8.06 -6.13 11.98
CA LEU A 12 -8.45 -5.60 10.68
C LEU A 12 -7.27 -5.58 9.69
N ARG A 13 -6.04 -5.33 10.16
CA ARG A 13 -4.84 -5.27 9.32
C ARG A 13 -4.42 -6.67 8.89
N THR A 14 -4.64 -7.67 9.74
CA THR A 14 -4.53 -9.08 9.36
C THR A 14 -5.51 -9.45 8.25
N LEU A 15 -6.78 -9.08 8.39
CA LEU A 15 -7.82 -9.38 7.38
C LEU A 15 -7.52 -8.72 6.04
N THR A 16 -7.15 -7.44 6.05
CA THR A 16 -6.78 -6.69 4.84
C THR A 16 -5.49 -7.21 4.23
N GLY A 17 -4.45 -7.45 5.04
CA GLY A 17 -3.17 -7.99 4.56
C GLY A 17 -3.34 -9.36 3.90
N ARG A 18 -4.18 -10.22 4.46
CA ARG A 18 -4.54 -11.50 3.82
C ARG A 18 -5.09 -11.32 2.41
N LEU A 19 -5.99 -10.36 2.19
CA LEU A 19 -6.55 -10.10 0.85
C LEU A 19 -5.49 -9.54 -0.11
N VAL A 20 -4.66 -8.61 0.36
CA VAL A 20 -3.56 -8.06 -0.44
C VAL A 20 -2.58 -9.17 -0.84
N GLY A 21 -2.17 -10.02 0.10
CA GLY A 21 -1.29 -11.15 -0.17
C GLY A 21 -1.88 -12.15 -1.17
N LYS A 22 -3.18 -12.44 -1.05
CA LYS A 22 -3.90 -13.26 -2.03
C LYS A 22 -3.90 -12.61 -3.42
N ALA A 23 -4.20 -11.31 -3.50
CA ALA A 23 -4.25 -10.61 -4.78
C ALA A 23 -2.89 -10.64 -5.50
N LEU A 24 -1.79 -10.45 -4.75
CA LEU A 24 -0.43 -10.56 -5.28
C LEU A 24 -0.12 -11.97 -5.79
N ALA A 25 -0.60 -13.01 -5.10
CA ALA A 25 -0.42 -14.39 -5.52
C ALA A 25 -1.25 -14.74 -6.77
N ASP A 26 -2.51 -14.26 -6.84
CA ASP A 26 -3.38 -14.47 -8.00
C ASP A 26 -2.85 -13.77 -9.28
N LEU A 27 -2.08 -12.69 -9.12
CA LEU A 27 -1.34 -12.03 -10.21
C LEU A 27 -0.12 -12.84 -10.70
N GLY A 28 0.17 -13.99 -10.09
CA GLY A 28 1.30 -14.85 -10.47
C GLY A 28 2.68 -14.31 -10.10
N LEU A 29 2.73 -13.35 -9.15
CA LEU A 29 4.00 -12.81 -8.66
C LEU A 29 4.72 -13.87 -7.81
N ASN A 30 6.05 -13.87 -7.86
CA ASN A 30 6.91 -14.76 -7.08
C ASN A 30 7.97 -14.03 -6.25
N LYS A 31 8.12 -12.71 -6.42
CA LYS A 31 9.11 -11.91 -5.69
C LYS A 31 8.58 -10.50 -5.36
N VAL A 32 8.25 -10.26 -4.10
CA VAL A 32 7.58 -9.03 -3.63
C VAL A 32 8.36 -8.36 -2.51
N ALA A 33 8.59 -7.05 -2.61
CA ALA A 33 9.07 -6.25 -1.48
C ALA A 33 7.87 -5.65 -0.73
N VAL A 34 7.97 -5.55 0.59
CA VAL A 34 7.00 -4.80 1.40
C VAL A 34 7.76 -3.74 2.18
N VAL A 35 7.41 -2.47 1.95
CA VAL A 35 7.99 -1.31 2.63
C VAL A 35 6.92 -0.75 3.56
N ALA A 36 7.16 -0.80 4.86
CA ALA A 36 6.19 -0.41 5.87
C ALA A 36 6.79 0.63 6.82
N SER A 37 6.00 1.62 7.24
CA SER A 37 6.41 2.50 8.33
C SER A 37 6.63 1.70 9.62
N ARG A 38 7.61 2.10 10.43
CA ARG A 38 7.94 1.44 11.70
C ARG A 38 6.91 1.68 12.81
N ASN A 39 5.73 1.09 12.66
CA ASN A 39 4.68 1.07 13.67
C ASN A 39 3.89 -0.26 13.64
N VAL A 40 3.11 -0.53 14.69
CA VAL A 40 2.40 -1.80 14.87
C VAL A 40 1.39 -2.02 13.75
N ILE A 41 0.58 -1.01 13.42
CA ILE A 41 -0.47 -1.14 12.41
C ILE A 41 0.07 -1.42 11.00
N CYS A 42 1.10 -0.70 10.55
CA CYS A 42 1.74 -0.93 9.25
C CYS A 42 2.46 -2.28 9.20
N SER A 43 3.13 -2.67 10.30
CA SER A 43 3.80 -3.98 10.39
C SER A 43 2.80 -5.13 10.40
N SER A 44 1.63 -4.96 11.02
CA SER A 44 0.59 -5.98 11.09
C SER A 44 0.00 -6.30 9.71
N ILE A 45 -0.29 -5.27 8.90
CA ILE A 45 -0.78 -5.49 7.52
C ILE A 45 0.32 -6.05 6.61
N ALA A 46 1.56 -5.55 6.76
CA ALA A 46 2.70 -6.02 5.99
C ALA A 46 2.95 -7.51 6.22
N THR A 47 3.11 -7.93 7.48
CA THR A 47 3.39 -9.33 7.81
C THR A 47 2.26 -10.27 7.40
N ALA A 48 0.99 -9.86 7.52
CA ALA A 48 -0.14 -10.65 7.03
C ALA A 48 -0.17 -10.77 5.50
N THR A 49 0.22 -9.70 4.79
CA THR A 49 0.40 -9.70 3.34
C THR A 49 1.49 -10.70 2.94
N GLU A 50 2.65 -10.60 3.57
CA GLU A 50 3.83 -11.44 3.31
C GLU A 50 3.52 -12.91 3.56
N ALA A 51 3.00 -13.25 4.75
CA ALA A 51 2.67 -14.62 5.11
C ALA A 51 1.65 -15.25 4.16
N THR A 52 0.62 -14.50 3.78
CA THR A 52 -0.41 -15.01 2.86
C THR A 52 0.16 -15.20 1.45
N PHE A 53 0.92 -14.22 0.95
CA PHE A 53 1.57 -14.32 -0.35
C PHE A 53 2.50 -15.56 -0.42
N ILE A 54 3.42 -15.71 0.54
CA ILE A 54 4.36 -16.84 0.60
C ILE A 54 3.61 -18.17 0.58
N THR A 55 2.54 -18.27 1.38
CA THR A 55 1.75 -19.50 1.51
C THR A 55 1.07 -19.87 0.19
N LEU A 56 0.57 -18.89 -0.57
CA LEU A 56 -0.22 -19.15 -1.78
C LEU A 56 0.62 -19.23 -3.05
N SER A 57 1.70 -18.45 -3.16
CA SER A 57 2.54 -18.40 -4.36
C SER A 57 3.77 -19.31 -4.29
N GLY A 58 4.21 -19.69 -3.08
CA GLY A 58 5.53 -20.29 -2.87
C GLY A 58 6.70 -19.35 -3.18
N GLY A 59 6.41 -18.06 -3.41
CA GLY A 59 7.38 -17.02 -3.71
C GLY A 59 8.12 -16.50 -2.48
N VAL A 60 8.96 -15.49 -2.70
CA VAL A 60 9.78 -14.86 -1.66
C VAL A 60 9.35 -13.42 -1.42
N THR A 61 9.41 -13.00 -0.16
CA THR A 61 9.23 -11.60 0.23
C THR A 61 10.40 -11.09 1.05
N TYR A 62 10.52 -9.77 1.11
CA TYR A 62 11.40 -9.12 2.07
C TYR A 62 10.71 -7.88 2.66
N HIS A 63 10.82 -7.75 3.98
CA HIS A 63 10.26 -6.65 4.75
C HIS A 63 11.29 -5.53 4.93
N PHE A 64 10.95 -4.32 4.49
CA PHE A 64 11.75 -3.11 4.66
C PHE A 64 11.00 -2.12 5.55
N LEU A 65 11.72 -1.52 6.49
CA LEU A 65 11.18 -0.49 7.38
C LEU A 65 11.49 0.88 6.79
N ALA A 66 10.45 1.64 6.47
CA ALA A 66 10.55 3.06 6.15
C ALA A 66 10.66 3.85 7.46
N GLU A 67 11.78 4.55 7.62
CA GLU A 67 12.10 5.42 8.74
C GLU A 67 12.68 6.72 8.18
N GLU A 68 12.29 7.84 8.79
CA GLU A 68 12.82 9.16 8.42
C GLU A 68 14.35 9.18 8.49
N GLY A 69 14.98 9.65 7.41
CA GLY A 69 16.44 9.73 7.27
C GLY A 69 17.12 8.42 6.84
N LYS A 70 16.36 7.35 6.54
CA LYS A 70 16.89 6.07 6.05
C LYS A 70 16.38 5.68 4.65
N GLU A 71 15.62 6.55 4.01
CA GLU A 71 14.93 6.28 2.74
C GLU A 71 15.93 5.86 1.64
N ALA A 72 17.11 6.47 1.60
CA ALA A 72 18.15 6.12 0.63
C ALA A 72 18.70 4.70 0.84
N ASP A 73 18.90 4.25 2.08
CA ASP A 73 19.32 2.88 2.39
C ASP A 73 18.21 1.88 2.05
N VAL A 74 16.96 2.20 2.38
CA VAL A 74 15.79 1.39 2.03
C VAL A 74 15.70 1.23 0.51
N ALA A 75 15.79 2.32 -0.25
CA ALA A 75 15.76 2.30 -1.72
C ALA A 75 16.85 1.41 -2.30
N LYS A 76 18.08 1.53 -1.78
CA LYS A 76 19.21 0.70 -2.20
C LYS A 76 18.92 -0.78 -1.97
N ARG A 77 18.46 -1.14 -0.77
CA ARG A 77 18.20 -2.54 -0.41
C ARG A 77 17.00 -3.12 -1.17
N VAL A 78 15.97 -2.32 -1.44
CA VAL A 78 14.85 -2.72 -2.31
C VAL A 78 15.34 -2.95 -3.74
N LYS A 79 16.20 -2.07 -4.27
CA LYS A 79 16.83 -2.24 -5.58
C LYS A 79 17.65 -3.52 -5.67
N GLU A 80 18.49 -3.78 -4.66
CA GLU A 80 19.31 -5.00 -4.57
C GLU A 80 18.44 -6.26 -4.47
N PHE A 81 17.32 -6.19 -3.76
CA PHE A 81 16.34 -7.26 -3.72
C PHE A 81 15.66 -7.46 -5.08
N ALA A 82 15.55 -6.43 -5.92
CA ALA A 82 14.99 -6.48 -7.28
C ALA A 82 13.60 -7.19 -7.34
N PRO A 83 12.57 -6.62 -6.68
CA PRO A 83 11.23 -7.18 -6.67
C PRO A 83 10.51 -7.00 -8.01
N GLN A 84 9.52 -7.85 -8.29
CA GLN A 84 8.55 -7.60 -9.36
C GLN A 84 7.58 -6.49 -8.96
N VAL A 85 7.24 -6.42 -7.67
CA VAL A 85 6.32 -5.45 -7.08
C VAL A 85 6.79 -5.03 -5.70
N THR A 86 6.70 -3.73 -5.39
CA THR A 86 6.90 -3.20 -4.05
C THR A 86 5.58 -2.68 -3.47
N VAL A 87 5.15 -3.24 -2.34
CA VAL A 87 3.95 -2.83 -1.61
C VAL A 87 4.31 -1.76 -0.58
N LEU A 88 3.70 -0.59 -0.69
CA LEU A 88 3.98 0.59 0.14
C LEU A 88 2.93 0.73 1.24
N GLN A 89 3.21 0.17 2.41
CA GLN A 89 2.33 0.14 3.58
C GLN A 89 2.49 1.41 4.44
N PHE A 90 2.02 2.53 3.91
CA PHE A 90 1.98 3.82 4.60
C PHE A 90 0.54 4.15 4.98
N GLY A 91 0.32 4.44 6.26
CA GLY A 91 -1.00 4.87 6.75
C GLY A 91 -1.33 4.42 8.16
N GLY A 92 -0.35 4.04 8.97
CA GLY A 92 -0.55 3.55 10.34
C GLY A 92 -0.95 4.63 11.34
N GLU A 93 -0.42 4.51 12.56
CA GLU A 93 -0.74 5.36 13.72
C GLU A 93 -0.10 6.75 13.66
N THR A 94 0.95 6.90 12.86
CA THR A 94 1.68 8.16 12.67
C THR A 94 0.75 9.23 12.07
N PRO A 95 0.84 10.50 12.51
CA PRO A 95 0.13 11.60 11.88
C PRO A 95 0.27 11.57 10.35
N ILE A 96 -0.83 11.84 9.64
CA ILE A 96 -0.88 11.63 8.19
C ILE A 96 0.12 12.51 7.44
N GLU A 97 0.35 13.74 7.91
CA GLU A 97 1.31 14.67 7.30
C GLU A 97 2.76 14.23 7.47
N GLU A 98 3.12 13.65 8.63
CA GLU A 98 4.43 13.02 8.83
C GLU A 98 4.58 11.78 7.93
N THR A 99 3.52 10.96 7.85
CA THR A 99 3.49 9.80 6.97
C THR A 99 3.68 10.17 5.49
N LYS A 100 3.07 11.28 5.04
CA LYS A 100 3.25 11.81 3.68
C LYS A 100 4.68 12.22 3.41
N LYS A 101 5.35 12.90 4.35
CA LYS A 101 6.76 13.29 4.19
C LYS A 101 7.65 12.08 3.93
N VAL A 102 7.54 11.05 4.78
CA VAL A 102 8.33 9.81 4.63
C VAL A 102 7.96 9.08 3.34
N PHE A 103 6.67 9.03 2.98
CA PHE A 103 6.21 8.41 1.73
C PHE A 103 6.79 9.12 0.49
N VAL A 104 6.71 10.44 0.43
CA VAL A 104 7.24 11.24 -0.69
C VAL A 104 8.76 11.09 -0.78
N GLU A 105 9.48 11.17 0.35
CA GLU A 105 10.93 10.98 0.34
C GLU A 105 11.32 9.55 -0.06
N THR A 106 10.57 8.54 0.37
CA THR A 106 10.78 7.15 -0.08
C THR A 106 10.65 7.04 -1.60
N LEU A 107 9.60 7.64 -2.19
CA LEU A 107 9.43 7.66 -3.65
C LEU A 107 10.51 8.46 -4.36
N ARG A 108 10.97 9.58 -3.78
CA ARG A 108 12.11 10.35 -4.31
C ARG A 108 13.37 9.49 -4.38
N GLN A 109 13.71 8.80 -3.30
CA GLN A 109 14.86 7.91 -3.26
C GLN A 109 14.71 6.70 -4.21
N PHE A 110 13.50 6.20 -4.40
CA PHE A 110 13.22 5.15 -5.38
C PHE A 110 13.46 5.63 -6.81
N ALA A 111 13.05 6.86 -7.12
CA ALA A 111 13.30 7.51 -8.39
C ALA A 111 14.80 7.77 -8.62
N GLU A 112 15.50 8.34 -7.63
CA GLU A 112 16.94 8.65 -7.71
C GLU A 112 17.78 7.40 -7.95
N GLN A 113 17.36 6.26 -7.40
CA GLN A 113 18.09 5.01 -7.51
C GLN A 113 17.53 4.08 -8.60
N ASP A 114 16.50 4.48 -9.34
CA ASP A 114 15.77 3.65 -10.30
C ASP A 114 15.43 2.25 -9.74
N VAL A 115 14.65 2.24 -8.65
CA VAL A 115 14.15 0.99 -8.07
C VAL A 115 13.28 0.27 -9.13
N PRO A 116 13.43 -1.06 -9.32
CA PRO A 116 12.68 -1.79 -10.33
C PRO A 116 11.29 -2.23 -9.83
N GLY A 117 10.48 -2.73 -10.77
CA GLY A 117 9.18 -3.33 -10.48
C GLY A 117 8.03 -2.33 -10.42
N ALA A 118 6.83 -2.86 -10.25
CA ALA A 118 5.61 -2.08 -10.06
C ALA A 118 5.43 -1.65 -8.60
N PHE A 119 4.50 -0.73 -8.33
CA PHE A 119 4.18 -0.31 -6.97
C PHE A 119 2.73 -0.53 -6.61
N VAL A 120 2.48 -0.92 -5.37
CA VAL A 120 1.13 -0.97 -4.80
C VAL A 120 1.05 -0.02 -3.62
N VAL A 121 0.25 1.03 -3.77
CA VAL A 121 0.06 2.08 -2.76
C VAL A 121 -1.03 1.66 -1.79
N HIS A 122 -0.77 1.79 -0.50
CA HIS A 122 -1.78 1.54 0.52
C HIS A 122 -2.90 2.59 0.49
N VAL A 123 -4.15 2.14 0.63
CA VAL A 123 -5.36 2.98 0.45
C VAL A 123 -5.37 4.26 1.29
N ARG A 124 -4.84 4.21 2.52
CA ARG A 124 -4.92 5.37 3.42
C ARG A 124 -4.00 6.51 3.02
N ILE A 125 -2.77 6.22 2.58
CA ILE A 125 -1.88 7.28 2.10
C ILE A 125 -2.34 7.82 0.74
N PHE A 126 -2.92 6.95 -0.09
CA PHE A 126 -3.53 7.34 -1.36
C PHE A 126 -4.70 8.30 -1.13
N ALA A 127 -5.67 7.93 -0.30
CA ALA A 127 -6.84 8.74 0.04
C ALA A 127 -6.49 10.07 0.71
N ALA A 128 -5.38 10.12 1.44
CA ALA A 128 -4.88 11.35 2.03
C ALA A 128 -4.22 12.31 1.01
N GLY A 129 -4.12 11.93 -0.27
CA GLY A 129 -3.45 12.71 -1.31
C GLY A 129 -1.93 12.56 -1.30
N GLY A 130 -1.38 11.51 -0.67
CA GLY A 130 0.06 11.30 -0.61
C GLY A 130 0.70 11.06 -1.98
N LEU A 131 0.03 10.35 -2.88
CA LEU A 131 0.50 10.18 -4.26
C LEU A 131 0.44 11.50 -5.03
N SER A 132 -0.66 12.25 -4.93
CA SER A 132 -0.79 13.57 -5.56
C SER A 132 0.27 14.55 -5.08
N GLU A 133 0.63 14.52 -3.78
CA GLU A 133 1.74 15.31 -3.26
C GLU A 133 3.08 14.90 -3.87
N ALA A 134 3.33 13.59 -4.00
CA ALA A 134 4.56 13.08 -4.58
C ALA A 134 4.71 13.47 -6.06
N LEU A 135 3.61 13.49 -6.82
CA LEU A 135 3.59 13.81 -8.26
C LEU A 135 3.91 15.29 -8.58
N LYS A 136 3.94 16.17 -7.57
CA LYS A 136 4.45 17.56 -7.72
C LYS A 136 5.96 17.60 -7.97
N ASP A 137 6.69 16.56 -7.57
CA ASP A 137 8.12 16.41 -7.86
C ASP A 137 8.28 15.77 -9.25
N GLU A 138 8.89 16.52 -10.17
CA GLU A 138 9.07 16.11 -11.57
C GLU A 138 9.84 14.79 -11.70
N LYS A 139 10.86 14.55 -10.85
CA LYS A 139 11.64 13.32 -10.90
C LYS A 139 10.80 12.11 -10.49
N ILE A 140 9.97 12.26 -9.46
CA ILE A 140 9.06 11.20 -9.02
C ILE A 140 8.05 10.91 -10.14
N ARG A 141 7.45 11.96 -10.72
CA ARG A 141 6.47 11.82 -11.80
C ARG A 141 7.05 11.10 -13.02
N GLU A 142 8.19 11.53 -13.54
CA GLU A 142 8.86 10.88 -14.69
C GLU A 142 9.27 9.42 -14.40
N TYR A 143 9.64 9.14 -13.15
CA TYR A 143 9.97 7.80 -12.72
C TYR A 143 8.73 6.91 -12.67
N LEU A 144 7.64 7.38 -12.05
CA LEU A 144 6.40 6.63 -11.89
C LEU A 144 5.63 6.43 -13.20
N ASP A 145 5.73 7.36 -14.15
CA ASP A 145 5.10 7.24 -15.50
C ASP A 145 5.59 5.99 -16.27
N LYS A 146 6.77 5.48 -15.92
CA LYS A 146 7.39 4.30 -16.53
C LYS A 146 7.09 3.01 -15.77
N LYS A 147 6.28 3.06 -14.71
CA LYS A 147 6.02 1.93 -13.80
C LYS A 147 4.52 1.64 -13.78
N ASP A 148 4.18 0.38 -13.59
CA ASP A 148 2.81 0.04 -13.24
C ASP A 148 2.55 0.44 -11.78
N LEU A 149 1.41 1.08 -11.56
CA LEU A 149 0.95 1.54 -10.25
C LEU A 149 -0.40 0.92 -9.93
N PHE A 150 -0.58 0.51 -8.68
CA PHE A 150 -1.83 -0.07 -8.21
C PHE A 150 -2.21 0.49 -6.84
N VAL A 151 -3.50 0.44 -6.54
CA VAL A 151 -4.06 0.76 -5.22
C VAL A 151 -5.23 -0.17 -4.92
N TYR A 152 -5.31 -0.60 -3.67
CA TYR A 152 -6.49 -1.28 -3.17
C TYR A 152 -7.49 -0.24 -2.68
N THR A 153 -8.77 -0.36 -3.05
CA THR A 153 -9.85 0.49 -2.51
C THR A 153 -10.96 -0.38 -1.91
N VAL A 154 -11.83 0.22 -1.09
CA VAL A 154 -12.89 -0.49 -0.37
C VAL A 154 -14.25 -0.03 -0.89
N GLY A 155 -15.06 -0.97 -1.38
CA GLY A 155 -16.48 -0.79 -1.66
C GLY A 155 -17.29 -1.20 -0.44
N PHE A 156 -17.60 -0.24 0.43
CA PHE A 156 -18.26 -0.51 1.72
C PHE A 156 -19.67 -1.10 1.55
N ASP A 157 -20.42 -0.60 0.57
CA ASP A 157 -21.80 -1.03 0.31
C ASP A 157 -21.85 -2.44 -0.32
N GLU A 158 -20.85 -2.79 -1.13
CA GLU A 158 -20.77 -4.11 -1.75
C GLU A 158 -20.04 -5.15 -0.89
N GLY A 159 -19.37 -4.73 0.18
CA GLY A 159 -18.50 -5.61 0.97
C GLY A 159 -17.34 -6.16 0.13
N LYS A 160 -16.71 -5.30 -0.67
CA LYS A 160 -15.61 -5.68 -1.58
C LYS A 160 -14.36 -4.86 -1.37
N VAL A 161 -13.22 -5.48 -1.67
CA VAL A 161 -11.96 -4.77 -1.91
C VAL A 161 -11.68 -4.82 -3.41
N TYR A 162 -11.42 -3.66 -4.00
CA TYR A 162 -11.07 -3.52 -5.40
C TYR A 162 -9.57 -3.36 -5.54
N VAL A 163 -9.00 -3.95 -6.58
CA VAL A 163 -7.64 -3.65 -7.04
C VAL A 163 -7.79 -2.77 -8.25
N ASN A 164 -7.18 -1.60 -8.20
CA ASN A 164 -7.22 -0.65 -9.29
C ASN A 164 -5.81 -0.43 -9.82
N LYS A 165 -5.67 -0.41 -11.14
CA LYS A 165 -4.52 0.19 -11.79
C LYS A 165 -4.67 1.71 -11.71
N ILE A 166 -3.59 2.38 -11.32
CA ILE A 166 -3.49 3.83 -11.36
C ILE A 166 -2.94 4.22 -12.73
N ILE A 167 -3.67 5.09 -13.41
CA ILE A 167 -3.28 5.71 -14.68
C ILE A 167 -2.91 7.15 -14.35
N LEU A 168 -1.66 7.53 -14.65
CA LEU A 168 -1.17 8.89 -14.49
C LEU A 168 -1.37 9.67 -15.80
N ASP A 169 -1.86 10.90 -15.67
CA ASP A 169 -1.99 11.86 -16.76
C ASP A 169 -1.43 13.20 -16.26
N GLY A 170 -0.10 13.30 -16.25
CA GLY A 170 0.62 14.36 -15.56
C GLY A 170 0.47 14.25 -14.04
N GLU A 171 -0.27 15.19 -13.43
CA GLU A 171 -0.61 15.18 -12.00
C GLU A 171 -2.00 14.58 -11.72
N GLU A 172 -2.79 14.33 -12.77
CA GLU A 172 -4.09 13.67 -12.63
C GLU A 172 -3.92 12.16 -12.39
N VAL A 173 -4.75 11.63 -11.50
CA VAL A 173 -4.77 10.21 -11.12
C VAL A 173 -6.13 9.64 -11.49
N LYS A 174 -6.15 8.66 -12.40
CA LYS A 174 -7.35 7.91 -12.80
C LYS A 174 -7.23 6.47 -12.32
N LEU A 175 -8.36 5.86 -11.96
CA LEU A 175 -8.42 4.48 -11.47
C LEU A 175 -9.15 3.58 -12.47
N GLU A 176 -8.51 2.48 -12.85
CA GLU A 176 -9.12 1.41 -13.62
C GLU A 176 -9.21 0.16 -12.75
N LYS A 177 -10.44 -0.30 -12.45
CA LYS A 177 -10.64 -1.52 -11.66
C LYS A 177 -10.22 -2.74 -12.47
N ILE A 178 -9.27 -3.53 -11.95
CA ILE A 178 -8.74 -4.73 -12.62
C ILE A 178 -9.10 -6.03 -11.91
N ALA A 179 -9.43 -5.98 -10.62
CA ALA A 179 -9.88 -7.13 -9.86
C ALA A 179 -10.76 -6.72 -8.68
N GLU A 180 -11.53 -7.67 -8.16
CA GLU A 180 -12.34 -7.48 -6.96
C GLU A 180 -12.36 -8.75 -6.11
N TYR A 181 -12.35 -8.53 -4.79
CA TYR A 181 -12.32 -9.59 -3.80
C TYR A 181 -13.45 -9.38 -2.80
N GLN A 182 -14.23 -10.43 -2.55
CA GLN A 182 -15.23 -10.41 -1.51
C GLN A 182 -14.55 -10.34 -0.14
N VAL A 183 -14.98 -9.40 0.70
CA VAL A 183 -14.58 -9.38 2.11
C VAL A 183 -15.55 -10.21 2.95
N THR A 184 -15.06 -10.76 4.06
CA THR A 184 -15.95 -11.43 5.02
C THR A 184 -16.87 -10.41 5.71
N LEU A 185 -18.00 -10.87 6.26
CA LEU A 185 -18.90 -9.99 7.02
C LEU A 185 -18.18 -9.30 8.18
N GLU A 186 -17.33 -10.04 8.89
CA GLU A 186 -16.49 -9.50 9.97
C GLU A 186 -15.53 -8.42 9.48
N HIS A 187 -14.86 -8.66 8.33
CA HIS A 187 -13.95 -7.67 7.74
C HIS A 187 -14.70 -6.41 7.32
N ALA A 188 -15.88 -6.56 6.72
CA ALA A 188 -16.74 -5.44 6.34
C ALA A 188 -17.19 -4.62 7.55
N ASP A 189 -17.60 -5.27 8.66
CA ASP A 189 -17.97 -4.60 9.90
C ASP A 189 -16.80 -3.77 10.47
N LEU A 190 -15.62 -4.38 10.59
CA LEU A 190 -14.43 -3.72 11.12
C LEU A 190 -13.98 -2.56 10.22
N LEU A 191 -13.99 -2.72 8.90
CA LEU A 191 -13.68 -1.65 7.94
C LEU A 191 -14.64 -0.47 8.12
N ASN A 192 -15.95 -0.74 8.20
CA ASN A 192 -16.96 0.29 8.41
C ASN A 192 -16.73 1.01 9.74
N ARG A 193 -16.52 0.31 10.84
CA ARG A 193 -16.28 0.95 12.15
C ARG A 193 -14.96 1.72 12.22
N SER A 194 -13.94 1.30 11.46
CA SER A 194 -12.62 1.95 11.40
C SER A 194 -12.62 3.22 10.54
N LEU A 195 -13.38 3.22 9.44
CA LEU A 195 -13.30 4.22 8.37
C LEU A 195 -14.53 5.12 8.23
N LYS A 196 -15.71 4.78 8.75
CA LYS A 196 -16.97 5.50 8.47
C LYS A 196 -17.01 6.95 8.95
N ASP A 197 -16.15 7.34 9.89
CA ASP A 197 -15.96 8.74 10.32
C ASP A 197 -14.73 9.41 9.70
N ARG A 198 -13.95 8.68 8.91
CA ARG A 198 -12.78 9.17 8.16
C ARG A 198 -13.20 9.21 6.71
N SER A 199 -13.64 10.36 6.21
CA SER A 199 -14.01 10.55 4.80
C SER A 199 -12.86 10.10 3.88
N VAL A 200 -12.92 8.86 3.41
CA VAL A 200 -12.10 8.36 2.31
C VAL A 200 -12.88 8.72 1.05
N THR A 201 -12.83 9.99 0.70
CA THR A 201 -13.37 10.48 -0.57
C THR A 201 -12.31 10.18 -1.62
N PHE A 202 -12.60 9.22 -2.49
CA PHE A 202 -11.86 9.07 -3.73
C PHE A 202 -12.33 10.20 -4.65
N ALA A 203 -11.47 11.20 -4.88
CA ALA A 203 -11.73 12.26 -5.86
C ALA A 203 -11.72 11.69 -7.27
#